data_AF-M0AFY5-F1
#
_entry.id   AF-M0AFY5-F1
#
_cell.length_a   1.000
_cell.length_b   1.000
_cell.length_c   1.000
_cell.angle_alpha   90.00
_cell.angle_beta   90.00
_cell.angle_gamma   90.00
#
_symmetry.space_group_name_H-M   'P 1'
#
loop_
_entity.id
_entity.type
_entity.pdbx_description
1 polymer ?
#
loop_
_entity_poly.entity_id
_entity_poly.type
_entity_poly.pdbx_seq_one_letter_code
_entity_poly.pdbx_strand_id
1 'polypeptide(L)' 'MAGTYSDRFWKTICEYRSAVVLLLGLEAVLLALLVIALWLQPPGSETRAVLLADFVLVGTGFFAAASVLYRCRQRQHGR' A
#
# COMPACT_ATOMS: atom_id res chain seq x y z
N MET A 1 4.87 22.00 -20.16
CA MET A 1 4.31 22.36 -18.83
C MET A 1 4.03 21.15 -17.91
N ALA A 2 4.53 19.94 -18.23
CA ALA A 2 4.31 18.73 -17.44
C ALA A 2 5.19 18.60 -16.17
N GLY A 3 6.23 19.44 -16.00
CA GLY A 3 7.14 19.37 -14.85
C GLY A 3 6.56 19.89 -13.53
N THR A 4 5.66 20.90 -13.58
CA THR A 4 5.24 21.62 -12.36
C THR A 4 4.26 20.82 -11.48
N TYR A 5 3.33 20.06 -12.08
CA TYR A 5 2.33 19.30 -11.32
C TYR A 5 2.92 18.03 -10.68
N SER A 6 3.74 17.29 -11.43
CA SER A 6 4.39 16.10 -10.87
C SER A 6 5.32 16.46 -9.73
N ASP A 7 6.12 17.51 -9.86
CA ASP A 7 7.08 17.86 -8.79
C ASP A 7 6.39 18.36 -7.53
N ARG A 8 5.26 19.07 -7.65
CA ARG A 8 4.46 19.47 -6.48
C ARG A 8 3.84 18.26 -5.78
N PHE A 9 3.31 17.31 -6.55
CA PHE A 9 2.80 16.04 -6.03
C PHE A 9 3.88 15.24 -5.29
N TRP A 10 5.05 15.05 -5.91
CA TRP A 10 6.16 14.33 -5.28
C TRP A 10 6.69 15.04 -4.05
N LYS A 11 6.75 16.38 -4.05
CA LYS A 11 7.17 17.16 -2.87
C LYS A 11 6.22 16.93 -1.70
N THR A 12 4.92 17.07 -1.91
CA THR A 12 3.90 16.83 -0.88
C THR A 12 3.92 15.38 -0.39
N ILE A 13 3.96 14.40 -1.30
CA ILE A 13 3.99 12.99 -0.93
C ILE A 13 5.25 12.62 -0.14
N CYS A 14 6.43 13.14 -0.53
CA CYS A 14 7.65 12.88 0.22
C CYS A 14 7.68 13.61 1.57
N GLU A 15 6.98 14.74 1.71
CA GLU A 15 6.81 15.46 2.99
C GLU A 15 5.90 14.67 3.95
N TYR A 16 4.82 14.07 3.44
CA TYR A 16 3.95 13.16 4.19
C TYR A 16 4.48 11.73 4.31
N ARG A 17 5.77 11.48 4.03
CA ARG A 17 6.41 10.15 4.11
C ARG A 17 6.11 9.43 5.43
N SER A 18 6.07 10.14 6.55
CA SER A 18 5.75 9.55 7.86
C SER A 18 4.33 8.97 7.89
N ALA A 19 3.33 9.69 7.37
CA ALA A 19 1.96 9.21 7.28
C ALA A 19 1.84 8.02 6.33
N VAL A 20 2.55 8.04 5.19
CA VAL A 20 2.55 6.91 4.23
C VAL A 20 3.19 5.66 4.85
N VAL A 21 4.26 5.80 5.63
CA VAL A 21 4.87 4.67 6.36
C VAL A 21 3.94 4.12 7.43
N LEU A 22 3.20 4.98 8.13
CA LEU A 22 2.24 4.58 9.15
C LEU A 22 1.06 3.81 8.53
N LEU A 23 0.55 4.32 7.40
CA LEU A 23 -0.42 3.60 6.55
C LEU A 23 0.11 2.26 6.08
N LEU A 24 1.36 2.20 5.63
CA LEU A 24 2.00 0.96 5.18
C LEU A 24 2.08 -0.08 6.31
N GLY A 25 2.40 0.37 7.53
CA GLY A 25 2.40 -0.48 8.72
C GLY A 25 1.00 -1.01 9.04
N LEU A 26 -0.02 -0.16 8.96
CA LEU A 26 -1.42 -0.55 9.16
C LEU A 26 -1.87 -1.58 8.12
N GLU A 27 -1.59 -1.34 6.84
CA GLU A 27 -1.90 -2.26 5.74
C GLU A 27 -1.15 -3.60 5.88
N ALA A 28 0.10 -3.58 6.35
CA ALA A 28 0.85 -4.81 6.62
C ALA A 28 0.18 -5.68 7.69
N VAL A 29 -0.27 -5.05 8.78
CA VAL A 29 -1.02 -5.75 9.84
C VAL A 29 -2.34 -6.29 9.29
N LEU A 30 -3.06 -5.49 8.49
CA LEU A 30 -4.33 -5.89 7.87
C LEU A 30 -4.13 -7.10 6.93
N LEU A 31 -3.08 -7.09 6.11
CA LEU A 31 -2.71 -8.21 5.23
C LEU A 31 -2.38 -9.46 6.04
N ALA A 32 -1.62 -9.35 7.13
CA ALA A 32 -1.31 -10.48 7.99
C ALA A 32 -2.60 -11.10 8.56
N LEU A 33 -3.53 -10.28 9.03
CA LEU A 33 -4.85 -10.74 9.53
C LEU A 33 -5.67 -11.40 8.42
N LEU A 34 -5.69 -10.84 7.20
CA LEU A 34 -6.38 -11.42 6.04
C LEU A 34 -5.80 -12.78 5.64
N VAL A 35 -4.47 -12.92 5.63
CA VAL A 35 -3.81 -14.21 5.34
C VAL A 35 -4.19 -15.26 6.38
N ILE A 36 -4.15 -14.90 7.66
CA ILE A 36 -4.57 -15.79 8.76
C ILE A 36 -6.04 -16.18 8.57
N ALA A 37 -6.92 -15.22 8.32
CA ALA A 37 -8.34 -15.49 8.15
C ALA A 37 -8.64 -16.38 6.94
N LEU A 38 -7.96 -16.17 5.81
CA LEU A 38 -8.03 -17.04 4.62
C LEU A 38 -7.53 -18.46 4.90
N TRP A 39 -6.54 -18.61 5.78
CA TRP A 39 -5.98 -19.90 6.16
C TRP A 39 -6.91 -20.69 7.09
N LEU A 40 -7.63 -20.01 7.98
CA LEU A 40 -8.61 -20.64 8.87
C LEU A 40 -9.94 -20.97 8.18
N GLN A 41 -10.28 -20.34 7.05
CA GLN A 41 -11.58 -20.52 6.43
C GLN A 41 -11.68 -21.82 5.60
N PRO A 42 -12.74 -22.62 5.80
CA PRO A 42 -12.93 -23.83 5.02
C PRO A 42 -13.17 -23.54 3.53
N PRO A 43 -12.59 -24.37 2.63
CA PRO A 43 -12.78 -24.24 1.19
C PRO A 43 -14.24 -24.55 0.83
N GLY A 44 -15.04 -23.52 0.58
CA GLY A 44 -16.45 -23.65 0.22
C GLY A 44 -17.38 -22.59 0.83
N SER A 45 -16.89 -21.76 1.75
CA SER A 45 -17.65 -20.63 2.27
C SER A 45 -17.70 -19.47 1.26
N GLU A 46 -18.88 -18.88 1.04
CA GLU A 46 -19.03 -17.65 0.24
C GLU A 46 -18.16 -16.50 0.78
N THR A 47 -17.90 -16.53 2.08
CA THR A 47 -17.04 -15.59 2.79
C THR A 47 -15.61 -15.58 2.27
N ARG A 48 -15.10 -16.71 1.74
CA ARG A 48 -13.74 -16.81 1.20
C ARG A 48 -13.54 -15.94 -0.04
N ALA A 49 -14.58 -15.78 -0.87
CA ALA A 49 -14.50 -14.92 -2.06
C ALA A 49 -14.36 -13.45 -1.66
N VAL A 50 -15.07 -13.02 -0.61
CA VAL A 50 -14.98 -11.66 -0.07
C VAL A 50 -13.59 -11.42 0.53
N LEU A 51 -13.07 -12.35 1.33
CA LEU A 51 -11.72 -12.21 1.88
C LEU A 51 -10.63 -12.19 0.81
N LEU A 52 -10.80 -12.93 -0.29
CA LEU A 52 -9.89 -12.88 -1.43
C LEU A 52 -9.93 -11.51 -2.11
N ALA A 53 -11.12 -10.93 -2.30
CA ALA A 53 -11.26 -9.59 -2.84
C ALA A 53 -10.60 -8.54 -1.93
N ASP A 54 -10.84 -8.62 -0.62
CA ASP A 54 -10.22 -7.73 0.37
C ASP A 54 -8.70 -7.88 0.38
N PHE A 55 -8.19 -9.11 0.33
CA PHE A 55 -6.75 -9.37 0.25
C PHE A 55 -6.11 -8.74 -0.98
N VAL A 56 -6.74 -8.87 -2.15
CA VAL A 56 -6.25 -8.24 -3.39
C VAL A 56 -6.30 -6.71 -3.28
N LEU A 57 -7.40 -6.14 -2.78
CA LEU A 57 -7.59 -4.70 -2.68
C LEU A 57 -6.58 -4.07 -1.72
N VAL A 58 -6.45 -4.62 -0.51
CA VAL A 58 -5.46 -4.16 0.48
C VAL A 58 -4.03 -4.42 -0.03
N GLY A 59 -3.78 -5.55 -0.67
CA GLY A 59 -2.49 -5.87 -1.27
C GLY A 59 -2.06 -4.82 -2.31
N THR A 60 -2.97 -4.44 -3.21
CA THR A 60 -2.69 -3.39 -4.20
C THR A 60 -2.43 -2.03 -3.56
N GLY A 61 -3.16 -1.66 -2.50
CA GLY A 61 -2.92 -0.45 -1.71
C GLY A 61 -1.51 -0.43 -1.11
N PHE A 62 -1.12 -1.54 -0.48
CA PHE A 62 0.20 -1.74 0.10
C PHE A 62 1.32 -1.60 -0.93
N PHE A 63 1.19 -2.27 -2.08
CA PHE A 63 2.18 -2.16 -3.16
C PHE A 63 2.24 -0.74 -3.74
N ALA A 64 1.10 -0.07 -3.91
CA ALA A 64 1.06 1.31 -4.38
C ALA A 64 1.79 2.24 -3.40
N ALA A 65 1.47 2.17 -2.10
CA ALA A 65 2.11 2.97 -1.06
C ALA A 65 3.63 2.69 -0.95
N ALA A 66 4.02 1.41 -1.01
CA ALA A 66 5.42 1.00 -1.02
C ALA A 66 6.17 1.56 -2.25
N SER A 67 5.56 1.48 -3.43
CA SER A 67 6.16 1.99 -4.67
C SER A 67 6.35 3.52 -4.65
N VAL A 68 5.40 4.23 -4.05
CA VAL A 68 5.46 5.69 -3.88
C VAL A 68 6.60 6.07 -2.93
N LEU A 69 6.72 5.37 -1.79
CA LEU A 69 7.84 5.56 -0.86
C LEU A 69 9.21 5.23 -1.51
N TYR A 70 9.28 4.15 -2.28
CA TYR A 70 10.48 3.74 -2.98
C TYR A 70 10.93 4.82 -3.99
N ARG A 71 10.00 5.33 -4.80
CA ARG A 71 10.27 6.42 -5.75
C ARG A 71 10.64 7.73 -5.06
N CYS A 72 10.04 8.06 -3.92
CA CYS A 72 10.46 9.21 -3.10
C CYS A 72 11.92 9.08 -2.64
N ARG A 73 12.32 7.90 -2.13
CA ARG A 73 13.71 7.62 -1.74
C ARG A 73 14.68 7.74 -2.92
N GLN A 74 14.31 7.19 -4.07
CA GLN A 74 15.15 7.22 -5.26
C GLN A 74 15.38 8.65 -5.78
N ARG A 75 14.37 9.52 -5.70
CA ARG A 75 14.50 10.95 -6.04
C ARG A 75 15.34 11.75 -5.04
N GLN A 76 15.36 11.37 -3.77
CA GLN A 76 16.19 12.04 -2.75
C GLN A 76 17.67 11.66 -2.84
N HIS A 77 18.01 10.44 -3.27
CA HIS A 77 19.39 10.00 -3.47
C HIS A 77 20.04 10.48 -4.79
N GLY A 78 19.25 11.04 -5.71
CA GLY A 78 19.73 11.58 -6.98
C GLY A 78 20.08 13.08 -6.96
N ARG A 79 20.05 13.71 -5.78
CA ARG A 79 20.59 15.06 -5.52
C ARG A 79 21.76 14.94 -4.56
#